data_AF-A0AAU5DBC3-F1
#
_entry.id   AF-A0AAU5DBC3-F1
#
_cell.length_a   1.000
_cell.length_b   1.000
_cell.length_c   1.000
_cell.angle_alpha   90.00
_cell.angle_beta   90.00
_cell.angle_gamma   90.00
#
_symmetry.space_group_name_H-M   'P 1'
#
loop_
_entity.id
_entity.type
_entity.pdbx_description
1 polymer ?
#
loop_
_entity_poly.entity_id
_entity_poly.type
_entity_poly.pdbx_seq_one_letter_code
_entity_poly.pdbx_strand_id
1 'polypeptide(L)'
;MPFPNFIDSFATNITGATPPETNPQHRALLDAFIDVQNCDRRLLTDLATAIEAGKGTAQQLEACADALIERFIAGYELSLLLSTDCCCAQDAEPCAPCGLEQGEECCQDPELPDSLLEACLGVFAQLGDPYAVASADLVDALRDLPGVAGKDWRYNDLTQARLAQLLAPYGIRTRDITLPDGRRRKSYSREALLAATGVCTSC
;
A
#
# COMPACT_ATOMS: atom_id res chain seq x y z
N MET A 1 -10.64 -21.91 14.55
CA MET A 1 -11.97 -22.58 14.56
C MET A 1 -12.61 -22.30 13.21
N PRO A 2 -13.15 -23.30 12.50
CA PRO A 2 -13.80 -23.04 11.22
C PRO A 2 -15.11 -22.27 11.45
N PHE A 3 -15.35 -21.30 10.57
CA PHE A 3 -16.61 -20.55 10.48
C PHE A 3 -17.44 -21.13 9.32
N PRO A 4 -18.78 -21.11 9.38
CA PRO A 4 -19.62 -20.70 10.51
C PRO A 4 -19.51 -21.67 11.67
N ASN A 5 -19.46 -21.13 12.88
CA ASN A 5 -19.45 -21.94 14.10
C ASN A 5 -20.89 -22.20 14.57
N PHE A 6 -21.03 -23.06 15.57
CA PHE A 6 -22.34 -23.44 16.13
C PHE A 6 -23.16 -22.22 16.60
N ILE A 7 -22.51 -21.19 17.16
CA ILE A 7 -23.17 -19.98 17.66
C ILE A 7 -23.77 -19.19 16.49
N ASP A 8 -23.10 -19.14 15.34
CA ASP A 8 -23.61 -18.44 14.15
C ASP A 8 -24.85 -19.15 13.58
N SER A 9 -24.80 -20.48 13.51
CA SER A 9 -25.96 -21.29 13.10
C SER A 9 -27.13 -21.18 14.09
N PHE A 10 -26.84 -21.12 15.38
CA PHE A 10 -27.84 -20.94 16.43
C PHE A 10 -28.49 -19.54 16.36
N ALA A 11 -27.69 -18.49 16.21
CA ALA A 11 -28.17 -17.11 16.07
C ALA A 11 -29.04 -16.94 14.82
N THR A 12 -28.65 -17.55 13.70
CA THR A 12 -29.41 -17.57 12.44
C THR A 12 -30.80 -18.20 12.64
N ASN A 13 -30.87 -19.33 13.34
CA ASN A 13 -32.12 -20.02 13.62
C ASN A 13 -33.05 -19.25 14.58
N ILE A 14 -32.50 -18.49 15.53
CA ILE A 14 -33.30 -17.65 16.45
C ILE A 14 -33.83 -16.40 15.75
N THR A 15 -32.99 -15.75 14.94
CA THR A 15 -33.31 -14.45 14.34
C THR A 15 -34.07 -14.57 13.03
N GLY A 16 -34.04 -15.74 12.37
CA GLY A 16 -34.60 -15.94 11.04
C GLY A 16 -33.89 -15.13 9.95
N ALA A 17 -32.76 -14.49 10.28
CA ALA A 17 -31.96 -13.71 9.34
C ALA A 17 -31.13 -14.63 8.46
N THR A 18 -31.03 -14.35 7.16
CA THR A 18 -30.01 -14.97 6.31
C THR A 18 -28.65 -14.42 6.73
N PRO A 19 -27.64 -15.27 7.03
CA PRO A 19 -26.34 -14.77 7.42
C PRO A 19 -25.75 -13.94 6.27
N PRO A 20 -25.09 -12.82 6.55
CA PRO A 20 -24.42 -12.05 5.50
C PRO A 20 -23.40 -12.96 4.80
N GLU A 21 -23.41 -12.93 3.47
CA GLU A 21 -22.49 -13.73 2.67
C GLU A 21 -21.06 -13.36 3.06
N THR A 22 -20.29 -14.34 3.52
CA THR A 22 -18.94 -14.08 4.04
C THR A 22 -18.07 -13.60 2.90
N ASN A 23 -17.43 -12.44 3.06
CA ASN A 23 -16.51 -11.93 2.05
C ASN A 23 -15.38 -12.97 1.82
N PRO A 24 -15.21 -13.48 0.60
CA PRO A 24 -14.25 -14.54 0.31
C PRO A 24 -12.80 -14.13 0.62
N GLN A 25 -12.47 -12.83 0.51
CA GLN A 25 -11.15 -12.30 0.83
C GLN A 25 -10.88 -12.31 2.33
N HIS A 26 -11.86 -11.92 3.16
CA HIS A 26 -11.74 -12.03 4.61
C HIS A 26 -11.59 -13.50 5.05
N ARG A 27 -12.29 -14.41 4.39
CA ARG A 27 -12.15 -15.85 4.65
C ARG A 27 -10.73 -16.33 4.31
N ALA A 28 -10.22 -15.97 3.13
CA ALA A 28 -8.86 -16.31 2.70
C ALA A 28 -7.79 -15.77 3.65
N LEU A 29 -7.94 -14.52 4.11
CA LEU A 29 -7.03 -13.90 5.09
C LEU A 29 -7.00 -14.67 6.41
N LEU A 30 -8.18 -15.02 6.94
CA LEU A 30 -8.28 -15.80 8.17
C LEU A 30 -7.67 -17.20 8.02
N ASP A 31 -7.89 -17.86 6.88
CA ASP A 31 -7.32 -19.19 6.62
C ASP A 31 -5.79 -19.12 6.50
N ALA A 32 -5.23 -18.17 5.73
CA ALA A 32 -3.78 -17.96 5.63
C ALA A 32 -3.14 -17.63 6.99
N PHE A 33 -3.83 -16.84 7.83
CA PHE A 33 -3.37 -16.55 9.19
C PHE A 33 -3.37 -17.79 10.09
N ILE A 34 -4.40 -18.65 9.98
CA ILE A 34 -4.46 -19.92 10.71
C ILE A 34 -3.30 -20.83 10.28
N ASP A 35 -2.98 -20.88 9.00
CA ASP A 35 -1.89 -21.69 8.46
C ASP A 35 -0.53 -21.22 8.98
N VAL A 36 -0.31 -19.91 9.03
CA VAL A 36 0.86 -19.30 9.71
C VAL A 36 0.95 -19.78 11.16
N GLN A 37 -0.14 -19.70 11.93
CA GLN A 37 -0.14 -20.14 13.33
C GLN A 37 0.12 -21.64 13.49
N ASN A 38 -0.39 -22.46 12.57
CA ASN A 38 -0.17 -23.91 12.59
C ASN A 38 1.30 -24.24 12.33
N CYS A 39 1.91 -23.57 11.35
CA CYS A 39 3.35 -23.70 11.08
C CYS A 39 4.19 -23.28 12.29
N ASP A 40 3.84 -22.16 12.93
CA ASP A 40 4.55 -21.69 14.14
C ASP A 40 4.46 -22.70 15.29
N ARG A 41 3.29 -23.30 15.53
CA ARG A 41 3.13 -24.35 16.54
C ARG A 41 3.94 -25.60 16.22
N ARG A 42 3.96 -26.02 14.95
CA ARG A 42 4.74 -27.17 14.48
C ARG A 42 6.22 -26.94 14.69
N LEU A 43 6.74 -25.78 14.25
CA LEU A 43 8.13 -25.37 14.46
C LEU A 43 8.54 -25.39 15.92
N LEU A 44 7.73 -24.82 16.81
CA LEU A 44 8.02 -24.83 18.25
C LEU A 44 8.03 -26.25 18.82
N THR A 45 7.14 -27.12 18.36
CA THR A 45 7.09 -28.53 18.79
C THR A 45 8.30 -29.31 18.31
N ASP A 46 8.70 -29.13 17.04
CA ASP A 46 9.85 -29.80 16.45
C ASP A 46 11.17 -29.33 17.11
N LEU A 47 11.28 -28.04 17.43
CA LEU A 47 12.42 -27.51 18.18
C LEU A 47 12.48 -28.05 19.61
N ALA A 48 11.35 -28.07 20.32
CA ALA A 48 11.29 -28.59 21.69
C ALA A 48 11.71 -30.08 21.74
N THR A 49 11.19 -30.89 20.82
CA THR A 49 11.56 -32.32 20.74
C THR A 49 13.02 -32.54 20.36
N ALA A 50 13.59 -31.71 19.48
CA ALA A 50 15.01 -31.77 19.15
C ALA A 50 15.92 -31.42 20.34
N ILE A 51 15.52 -30.44 21.16
CA ILE A 51 16.23 -30.06 22.39
C ILE A 51 16.19 -31.20 23.41
N GLU A 52 15.02 -31.80 23.65
CA GLU A 52 14.85 -32.91 24.59
C GLU A 52 15.65 -34.15 24.19
N ALA A 53 15.81 -34.42 22.89
CA ALA A 53 16.62 -35.53 22.39
C ALA A 53 18.14 -35.35 22.62
N GLY A 54 18.60 -34.14 23.00
CA GLY A 54 19.99 -33.85 23.37
C GLY A 54 21.03 -33.91 22.23
N LYS A 55 20.65 -34.43 21.06
CA LYS A 55 21.39 -34.37 19.79
C LYS A 55 20.37 -34.33 18.64
N GLY A 56 20.28 -33.18 17.96
CA GLY A 56 19.47 -33.06 16.75
C GLY A 56 19.92 -34.07 15.70
N THR A 57 19.01 -34.93 15.25
CA THR A 57 19.30 -35.84 14.12
C THR A 57 19.23 -35.06 12.80
N ALA A 58 19.88 -35.56 11.75
CA ALA A 58 19.74 -34.98 10.40
C ALA A 58 18.25 -34.88 9.98
N GLN A 59 17.46 -35.89 10.35
CA GLN A 59 16.02 -35.93 10.09
C GLN A 59 15.23 -34.85 10.83
N GLN A 60 15.62 -34.49 12.06
CA GLN A 60 15.01 -33.38 12.81
C GLN A 60 15.37 -32.02 12.20
N LEU A 61 16.61 -31.87 11.71
CA LEU A 61 17.02 -30.67 10.98
C LEU A 61 16.22 -30.51 9.67
N GLU A 62 16.05 -31.59 8.91
CA GLU A 62 15.23 -31.62 7.70
C GLU A 62 13.78 -31.24 7.99
N ALA A 63 13.16 -31.87 9.01
CA ALA A 63 11.79 -31.53 9.41
C ALA A 63 11.64 -30.06 9.84
N CYS A 64 12.63 -29.52 10.57
CA CYS A 64 12.65 -28.10 10.94
C CYS A 64 12.81 -27.18 9.73
N ALA A 65 13.65 -27.56 8.76
CA ALA A 65 13.83 -26.80 7.52
C ALA A 65 12.54 -26.79 6.69
N ASP A 66 11.88 -27.93 6.54
CA ASP A 66 10.59 -28.04 5.85
C ASP A 66 9.53 -27.16 6.51
N ALA A 67 9.42 -27.21 7.84
CA ALA A 67 8.47 -26.38 8.58
C ALA A 67 8.79 -24.87 8.46
N LEU A 68 10.06 -24.47 8.34
CA LEU A 68 10.44 -23.08 8.08
C LEU A 68 10.06 -22.63 6.67
N ILE A 69 10.21 -23.52 5.67
CA ILE A 69 9.80 -23.24 4.29
C ILE A 69 8.27 -23.09 4.23
N GLU A 70 7.51 -24.01 4.81
CA GLU A 70 6.05 -23.92 4.91
C GLU A 70 5.62 -22.61 5.58
N ARG A 71 6.27 -22.23 6.69
CA ARG A 71 6.00 -20.97 7.39
C ARG A 71 6.29 -19.73 6.54
N PHE A 72 7.34 -19.76 5.73
CA PHE A 72 7.70 -18.67 4.84
C PHE A 72 6.66 -18.51 3.73
N ILE A 73 6.21 -19.61 3.12
CA ILE A 73 5.17 -19.61 2.08
C ILE A 73 3.85 -19.07 2.64
N ALA A 74 3.37 -19.61 3.77
CA ALA A 74 2.14 -19.14 4.40
C ALA A 74 2.22 -17.66 4.81
N GLY A 75 3.39 -17.21 5.28
CA GLY A 75 3.63 -15.81 5.61
C GLY A 75 3.60 -14.88 4.39
N TYR A 76 4.18 -15.33 3.27
CA TYR A 76 4.14 -14.58 2.01
C TYR A 76 2.71 -14.47 1.48
N GLU A 77 1.94 -15.55 1.50
CA GLU A 77 0.53 -15.56 1.10
C GLU A 77 -0.30 -14.61 1.96
N LEU A 78 -0.16 -14.65 3.29
CA LEU A 78 -0.82 -13.71 4.19
C LEU A 78 -0.43 -12.26 3.89
N SER A 79 0.85 -11.99 3.63
CA SER A 79 1.33 -10.65 3.27
C SER A 79 0.71 -10.15 1.97
N LEU A 80 0.55 -11.02 0.97
CA LEU A 80 -0.09 -10.69 -0.30
C LEU A 80 -1.56 -10.35 -0.09
N LEU A 81 -2.28 -11.18 0.67
CA LEU A 81 -3.70 -10.97 0.99
C LEU A 81 -3.93 -9.68 1.77
N LEU A 82 -3.05 -9.34 2.71
CA LEU A 82 -3.08 -8.07 3.46
C LEU A 82 -2.73 -6.84 2.61
N SER A 83 -1.99 -7.03 1.51
CA SER A 83 -1.64 -5.94 0.58
C SER A 83 -2.68 -5.73 -0.51
N THR A 84 -3.73 -6.55 -0.54
CA THR A 84 -4.83 -6.41 -1.48
C THR A 84 -5.97 -5.69 -0.77
N ASP A 85 -6.41 -4.56 -1.29
CA ASP A 85 -7.52 -3.81 -0.72
C ASP A 85 -8.82 -4.64 -0.76
N CYS A 86 -9.58 -4.62 0.33
CA CYS A 86 -10.85 -5.34 0.42
C CYS A 86 -11.98 -4.46 -0.10
N CYS A 87 -12.48 -4.75 -1.31
CA CYS A 87 -13.74 -4.18 -1.79
C CYS A 87 -14.92 -4.84 -1.05
N CYS A 88 -15.22 -4.41 0.16
CA CYS A 88 -16.38 -4.93 0.88
C CYS A 88 -17.70 -4.47 0.22
N ALA A 89 -18.41 -5.47 -0.30
CA ALA A 89 -19.84 -5.58 -0.62
C ALA A 89 -20.75 -4.34 -0.48
N GLN A 90 -21.42 -4.06 -1.60
CA GLN A 90 -22.55 -3.15 -1.81
C GLN A 90 -23.67 -3.34 -0.78
N ASP A 91 -23.71 -2.50 0.25
CA ASP A 91 -24.95 -2.00 0.84
C ASP A 91 -24.82 -0.47 0.92
N ALA A 92 -25.21 0.15 -0.19
CA ALA A 92 -25.15 1.59 -0.39
C ALA A 92 -26.17 2.29 0.51
N GLU A 93 -25.73 2.68 1.71
CA GLU A 93 -26.22 3.94 2.27
C GLU A 93 -25.59 5.07 1.44
N PRO A 94 -26.41 5.91 0.78
CA PRO A 94 -25.88 6.96 -0.07
C PRO A 94 -25.05 7.93 0.77
N CYS A 95 -23.83 8.22 0.31
CA CYS A 95 -23.01 9.28 0.83
C CYS A 95 -23.80 10.61 0.72
N ALA A 96 -24.29 11.09 1.87
CA ALA A 96 -25.27 12.17 1.96
C ALA A 96 -24.74 13.59 1.67
N PRO A 97 -23.57 13.76 1.00
CA PRO A 97 -23.38 14.97 0.20
C PRO A 97 -23.09 14.75 -1.29
N CYS A 98 -22.86 13.52 -1.79
CA CYS A 98 -22.29 13.34 -3.13
C CYS A 98 -23.29 13.01 -4.25
N GLY A 99 -24.52 12.55 -3.97
CA GLY A 99 -25.62 12.53 -4.96
C GLY A 99 -25.39 11.83 -6.30
N LEU A 100 -24.35 10.99 -6.44
CA LEU A 100 -24.03 10.28 -7.69
C LEU A 100 -24.21 8.76 -7.51
N GLU A 101 -24.75 8.11 -8.54
CA GLU A 101 -24.97 6.66 -8.60
C GLU A 101 -23.61 5.94 -8.67
N GLN A 102 -23.39 5.00 -7.74
CA GLN A 102 -22.08 4.42 -7.46
C GLN A 102 -21.67 3.35 -8.48
N GLY A 103 -20.71 3.72 -9.33
CA GLY A 103 -19.79 2.84 -10.07
C GLY A 103 -18.36 3.40 -10.15
N GLU A 104 -18.10 4.49 -9.41
CA GLU A 104 -16.81 5.15 -9.28
C GLU A 104 -16.44 5.15 -7.79
N GLU A 105 -15.17 4.84 -7.53
CA GLU A 105 -14.60 4.53 -6.22
C GLU A 105 -14.91 5.59 -5.14
N CYS A 106 -15.21 5.12 -3.94
CA CYS A 106 -15.36 5.97 -2.76
C CYS A 106 -13.98 6.51 -2.36
N CYS A 107 -13.77 7.78 -2.64
CA CYS A 107 -12.50 8.49 -2.71
C CYS A 107 -11.98 9.02 -1.36
N GLN A 108 -11.62 8.14 -0.42
CA GLN A 108 -10.75 8.52 0.72
C GLN A 108 -9.77 7.42 1.16
N ASP A 109 -9.04 6.84 0.20
CA ASP A 109 -7.63 6.50 0.46
C ASP A 109 -6.79 7.74 0.13
N PRO A 110 -5.67 8.01 0.83
CA PRO A 110 -4.79 9.11 0.45
C PRO A 110 -4.23 8.80 -0.93
N GLU A 111 -4.87 9.36 -1.96
CA GLU A 111 -4.60 9.24 -3.38
C GLU A 111 -3.12 8.95 -3.62
N LEU A 112 -2.77 7.66 -3.83
CA LEU A 112 -1.46 7.38 -4.37
C LEU A 112 -1.43 8.08 -5.72
N PRO A 113 -0.45 8.96 -5.97
CA PRO A 113 -0.42 9.70 -7.21
C PRO A 113 -0.27 8.72 -8.39
N ASP A 114 -1.21 8.75 -9.34
CA ASP A 114 -1.23 7.86 -10.51
C ASP A 114 -0.02 8.11 -11.42
N SER A 115 0.61 9.27 -11.26
CA SER A 115 1.82 9.66 -11.97
C SER A 115 2.81 10.44 -11.08
N LEU A 116 4.10 10.38 -11.45
CA LEU A 116 5.14 11.22 -10.82
C LEU A 116 4.78 12.72 -10.85
N LEU A 117 4.04 13.16 -11.87
CA LEU A 117 3.61 14.56 -12.00
C LEU A 117 2.56 14.91 -10.95
N GLU A 118 1.59 14.03 -10.72
CA GLU A 118 0.61 14.18 -9.63
C GLU A 118 1.29 14.13 -8.27
N ALA A 119 2.28 13.25 -8.08
CA ALA A 119 3.05 13.21 -6.84
C ALA A 119 3.74 14.55 -6.56
N CYS A 120 4.34 15.14 -7.59
CA CYS A 120 4.92 16.47 -7.50
C CYS A 120 3.85 17.51 -7.16
N LEU A 121 2.71 17.53 -7.87
CA LEU A 121 1.63 18.50 -7.61
C LEU A 121 1.00 18.33 -6.23
N GLY A 122 0.89 17.11 -5.72
CA GLY A 122 0.45 16.81 -4.36
C GLY A 122 1.38 17.43 -3.31
N VAL A 123 2.70 17.36 -3.51
CA VAL A 123 3.66 18.07 -2.65
C VAL A 123 3.46 19.59 -2.70
N PHE A 124 3.16 20.15 -3.88
CA PHE A 124 2.83 21.58 -3.98
C PHE A 124 1.55 21.92 -3.19
N ALA A 125 0.50 21.10 -3.29
CA ALA A 125 -0.74 21.29 -2.53
C ALA A 125 -0.49 21.23 -1.01
N GLN A 126 0.31 20.26 -0.53
CA GLN A 126 0.69 20.13 0.88
C GLN A 126 1.46 21.35 1.41
N LEU A 127 2.24 22.02 0.56
CA LEU A 127 2.97 23.23 0.90
C LEU A 127 2.14 24.52 0.74
N GLY A 128 0.83 24.40 0.45
CA GLY A 128 -0.07 25.54 0.28
C GLY A 128 0.00 26.21 -1.10
N ASP A 129 0.25 25.41 -2.15
CA ASP A 129 0.31 25.82 -3.55
C ASP A 129 1.29 26.98 -3.87
N PRO A 130 2.58 26.87 -3.47
CA PRO A 130 3.57 27.85 -3.86
C PRO A 130 3.79 27.86 -5.37
N TYR A 131 4.15 29.01 -5.96
CA TYR A 131 4.45 29.09 -7.40
C TYR A 131 5.67 28.23 -7.79
N ALA A 132 6.63 28.04 -6.87
CA ALA A 132 7.81 27.23 -7.07
C ALA A 132 8.30 26.57 -5.78
N VAL A 133 8.89 25.38 -5.90
CA VAL A 133 9.49 24.62 -4.80
C VAL A 133 10.94 24.32 -5.17
N ALA A 134 11.87 24.43 -4.21
CA ALA A 134 13.27 24.08 -4.44
C ALA A 134 13.41 22.57 -4.70
N SER A 135 14.35 22.19 -5.57
CA SER A 135 14.55 20.78 -5.94
C SER A 135 14.92 19.89 -4.76
N ALA A 136 15.57 20.44 -3.73
CA ALA A 136 15.86 19.72 -2.49
C ALA A 136 14.58 19.40 -1.73
N ASP A 137 13.81 20.43 -1.40
CA ASP A 137 12.58 20.33 -0.62
C ASP A 137 11.54 19.43 -1.30
N LEU A 138 11.45 19.51 -2.64
CA LEU A 138 10.57 18.63 -3.42
C LEU A 138 11.00 17.16 -3.34
N VAL A 139 12.29 16.87 -3.43
CA VAL A 139 12.79 15.49 -3.32
C VAL A 139 12.59 14.95 -1.91
N ASP A 140 12.85 15.77 -0.89
CA ASP A 140 12.69 15.34 0.50
C ASP A 140 11.22 14.99 0.80
N ALA A 141 10.27 15.82 0.38
CA ALA A 141 8.85 15.52 0.52
C ALA A 141 8.41 14.29 -0.30
N LEU A 142 8.95 14.12 -1.51
CA LEU A 142 8.64 12.94 -2.33
C LEU A 142 9.16 11.64 -1.72
N ARG A 143 10.27 11.66 -0.98
CA ARG A 143 10.83 10.45 -0.34
C ARG A 143 9.95 9.86 0.75
N ASP A 144 9.13 10.70 1.38
CA ASP A 144 8.20 10.29 2.42
C ASP A 144 6.97 9.59 1.85
N LEU A 145 6.76 9.64 0.53
CA LEU A 145 5.65 8.95 -0.12
C LEU A 145 5.93 7.44 -0.27
N PRO A 146 4.93 6.58 -0.01
CA PRO A 146 5.03 5.16 -0.32
C PRO A 146 5.02 4.93 -1.85
N GLY A 147 5.65 3.85 -2.30
CA GLY A 147 5.60 3.40 -3.70
C GLY A 147 6.82 3.76 -4.55
N VAL A 148 6.59 3.88 -5.86
CA VAL A 148 7.63 4.04 -6.89
C VAL A 148 7.47 5.31 -7.72
N ALA A 149 8.56 6.04 -7.89
CA ALA A 149 8.74 7.13 -8.84
C ALA A 149 9.04 6.56 -10.24
N GLY A 150 8.00 6.35 -11.05
CA GLY A 150 8.14 5.77 -12.39
C GLY A 150 8.24 4.23 -12.34
N LYS A 151 8.96 3.62 -13.30
CA LYS A 151 8.92 2.16 -13.50
C LYS A 151 9.70 1.36 -12.45
N ASP A 152 10.89 1.82 -12.07
CA ASP A 152 11.85 0.99 -11.31
C ASP A 152 12.40 1.66 -10.04
N TRP A 153 12.04 2.92 -9.76
CA TRP A 153 12.66 3.68 -8.68
C TRP A 153 11.72 3.84 -7.51
N ARG A 154 12.14 3.47 -6.31
CA ARG A 154 11.37 3.80 -5.10
C ARG A 154 11.48 5.30 -4.79
N TYR A 155 10.40 5.89 -4.28
CA TYR A 155 10.40 7.29 -3.85
C TYR A 155 11.50 7.58 -2.81
N ASN A 156 11.72 6.67 -1.86
CA ASN A 156 12.75 6.80 -0.83
C ASN A 156 14.19 6.90 -1.41
N ASP A 157 14.45 6.31 -2.58
CA ASP A 157 15.76 6.34 -3.24
C ASP A 157 15.92 7.53 -4.21
N LEU A 158 14.96 8.46 -4.22
CA LEU A 158 14.97 9.59 -5.13
C LEU A 158 16.11 10.55 -4.80
N THR A 159 16.73 11.15 -5.83
CA THR A 159 17.73 12.22 -5.68
C THR A 159 17.36 13.36 -6.65
N GLN A 160 17.92 14.56 -6.45
CA GLN A 160 17.64 15.70 -7.36
C GLN A 160 18.02 15.38 -8.81
N ALA A 161 19.12 14.67 -9.03
CA ALA A 161 19.54 14.25 -10.36
C ALA A 161 18.57 13.23 -10.98
N ARG A 162 18.09 12.26 -10.18
CA ARG A 162 17.11 11.26 -10.62
C ARG A 162 15.75 11.89 -10.93
N LEU A 163 15.28 12.79 -10.06
CA LEU A 163 14.04 13.54 -10.32
C LEU A 163 14.15 14.34 -11.62
N ALA A 164 15.29 14.98 -11.87
CA ALA A 164 15.52 15.67 -13.15
C ALA A 164 15.48 14.73 -14.36
N GLN A 165 16.02 13.51 -14.25
CA GLN A 165 15.94 12.50 -15.30
C GLN A 165 14.52 12.01 -15.55
N LEU A 166 13.73 11.79 -14.49
CA LEU A 166 12.35 11.34 -14.60
C LEU A 166 11.41 12.42 -15.16
N LEU A 167 11.70 13.69 -14.90
CA LEU A 167 10.93 14.82 -15.40
C LEU A 167 11.36 15.30 -16.80
N ALA A 168 12.54 14.88 -17.27
CA ALA A 168 13.06 15.29 -18.59
C ALA A 168 12.18 14.89 -19.78
N PRO A 169 11.55 13.69 -19.83
CA PRO A 169 10.62 13.31 -20.91
C PRO A 169 9.40 14.24 -21.04
N TYR A 170 9.01 14.87 -19.92
CA TYR A 170 7.90 15.82 -19.86
C TYR A 170 8.33 17.26 -20.18
N GLY A 171 9.59 17.49 -20.56
CA GLY A 171 10.12 18.82 -20.85
C GLY A 171 10.34 19.72 -19.63
N ILE A 172 10.11 19.20 -18.42
CA ILE A 172 10.26 19.96 -17.17
C ILE A 172 11.73 20.02 -16.77
N ARG A 173 12.20 21.23 -16.46
CA ARG A 173 13.57 21.49 -16.01
C ARG A 173 13.58 22.44 -14.83
N THR A 174 14.61 22.33 -14.01
CA THR A 174 14.84 23.28 -12.92
C THR A 174 15.21 24.66 -13.45
N ARG A 175 14.72 25.70 -12.79
CA ARG A 175 15.06 27.10 -13.06
C ARG A 175 15.64 27.72 -11.79
N ASP A 176 16.50 28.72 -11.96
CA ASP A 176 16.97 29.52 -10.83
C ASP A 176 15.88 30.52 -10.43
N ILE A 177 15.19 30.23 -9.33
CA ILE A 177 14.09 31.05 -8.82
C ILE A 177 14.54 31.66 -7.49
N THR A 178 14.18 32.93 -7.29
CA THR A 178 14.37 33.59 -6.00
C THR A 178 13.16 33.27 -5.14
N LEU A 179 13.35 32.43 -4.12
CA LEU A 179 12.27 32.06 -3.20
C LEU A 179 11.95 33.24 -2.25
N PRO A 180 10.83 33.18 -1.49
CA PRO A 180 10.49 34.21 -0.50
C PRO A 180 11.57 34.44 0.57
N ASP A 181 12.50 33.50 0.75
CA ASP A 181 13.68 33.61 1.62
C ASP A 181 14.78 34.52 1.03
N GLY A 182 14.59 35.07 -0.17
CA GLY A 182 15.53 35.91 -0.89
C GLY A 182 16.70 35.16 -1.52
N ARG A 183 16.77 33.83 -1.39
CA ARG A 183 17.85 33.02 -1.95
C ARG A 183 17.46 32.47 -3.32
N ARG A 184 18.45 32.46 -4.22
CA ARG A 184 18.31 31.80 -5.52
C ARG A 184 18.62 30.32 -5.37
N ARG A 185 17.68 29.47 -5.76
CA ARG A 185 17.85 28.01 -5.75
C ARG A 185 17.33 27.41 -7.06
N LYS A 186 17.83 26.21 -7.37
CA LYS A 186 17.23 25.38 -8.42
C LYS A 186 15.86 24.93 -7.93
N SER A 187 14.84 25.28 -8.71
CA SER A 187 13.44 25.07 -8.34
C SER A 187 12.63 24.58 -9.52
N TYR A 188 11.60 23.81 -9.20
CA TYR A 188 10.55 23.46 -10.14
C TYR A 188 9.39 24.44 -9.97
N SER A 189 8.82 24.90 -11.09
CA SER A 189 7.63 25.74 -11.09
C SER A 189 6.37 24.89 -11.20
N ARG A 190 5.36 25.20 -10.39
CA ARG A 190 4.04 24.53 -10.41
C ARG A 190 3.41 24.58 -11.81
N GLU A 191 3.53 25.73 -12.46
CA GLU A 191 3.03 25.97 -13.82
C GLU A 191 3.60 25.00 -14.86
N ALA A 192 4.90 24.69 -14.77
CA ALA A 192 5.54 23.74 -15.69
C ALA A 192 5.07 22.28 -15.44
N LEU A 193 4.77 21.93 -14.20
CA LEU A 193 4.20 20.62 -13.85
C LEU A 193 2.77 20.49 -14.36
N LEU A 194 1.94 21.53 -14.16
CA LEU A 194 0.56 21.58 -14.67
C LEU A 194 0.50 21.56 -16.19
N ALA A 195 1.40 22.27 -16.86
CA ALA A 195 1.46 22.25 -18.33
C ALA A 195 1.83 20.85 -18.87
N ALA A 196 2.57 20.06 -18.10
CA ALA A 196 3.01 18.73 -18.49
C ALA A 196 2.00 17.61 -18.21
N THR A 197 1.04 17.80 -17.28
CA THR A 197 -0.01 16.80 -17.02
C THR A 197 -1.05 16.73 -18.14
N GLY A 198 -0.96 17.59 -19.16
CA GLY A 198 -1.91 17.59 -20.26
C GLY A 198 -3.31 18.06 -19.85
N VAL A 199 -3.45 18.60 -18.63
CA VAL A 199 -4.64 19.35 -18.23
C VAL A 199 -4.63 20.64 -19.06
N CYS A 200 -5.22 20.54 -20.26
CA CYS A 200 -5.67 21.70 -20.99
C CYS A 200 -6.66 22.45 -20.09
N THR A 201 -6.17 23.46 -19.37
CA THR A 201 -7.02 24.57 -18.92
C THR A 201 -7.42 25.35 -20.17
N SER A 202 -8.31 24.78 -20.98
CA SER A 202 -8.87 25.43 -22.16
C SER A 202 -10.28 25.90 -21.87
N CYS A 203 -10.36 27.23 -21.69
CA CYS A 203 -11.46 28.17 -21.93
C CYS A 203 -12.70 28.13 -21.02
#